data_AF-A0A3B3I6P5-F1
#
_entry.id   AF-A0A3B3I6P5-F1
#
_cell.length_a   1.000
_cell.length_b   1.000
_cell.length_c   1.000
_cell.angle_alpha   90.00
_cell.angle_beta   90.00
_cell.angle_gamma   90.00
#
_symmetry.space_group_name_H-M   'P 1'
#
loop_
_entity.id
_entity.type
_entity.pdbx_description
1 polymer ?
#
loop_
_entity_poly.entity_id
_entity_poly.type
_entity_poly.pdbx_seq_one_letter_code
_entity_poly.pdbx_strand_id
1 'polypeptide(L)'
;MALSLGWLSAAVSGLVCAHALQRLCFPYFWRDLVFLLRVVRYGARLEFYRWRRSVRTVLDRFVEQAQRVPNKPFVIYEGTAHTYRDVEQRSNRLANVFLDSVGLQRGDCVAMLMNNEPDYLCVWFGLAKVGCTAAFLNTNIRSGSLLHCLDCCGARTLVVGSGTTVSCRRNEPPIRDGPGSR
;
A
#
# COMPACT_ATOMS: atom_id res chain seq x y z
N MET A 1 20.24 -41.72 54.15
CA MET A 1 20.21 -41.77 52.67
C MET A 1 18.83 -42.06 52.05
N ALA A 2 17.77 -42.37 52.82
CA ALA A 2 16.44 -42.68 52.27
C ALA A 2 15.51 -41.44 52.11
N LEU A 3 15.76 -40.37 52.87
CA LEU A 3 14.97 -39.13 52.82
C LEU A 3 15.12 -38.36 51.50
N SER A 4 16.19 -38.56 50.72
CA SER A 4 16.37 -37.89 49.42
C SER A 4 15.55 -38.53 48.29
N LEU A 5 15.17 -39.80 48.40
CA LEU A 5 14.44 -40.54 47.36
C LEU A 5 12.93 -40.26 47.37
N GLY A 6 12.34 -40.03 48.55
CA GLY A 6 10.90 -39.81 48.70
C GLY A 6 10.40 -38.47 48.13
N TRP A 7 11.23 -37.44 48.18
CA TRP A 7 10.90 -36.14 47.59
C TRP A 7 10.97 -36.18 46.06
N LEU A 8 11.89 -36.98 45.51
CA LEU A 8 11.99 -37.20 44.07
C LEU A 8 10.77 -37.94 43.54
N SER A 9 10.31 -39.00 44.20
CA SER A 9 9.10 -39.72 43.77
C SER A 9 7.84 -38.85 43.89
N ALA A 10 7.68 -38.10 44.98
CA ALA A 10 6.57 -37.16 45.14
C ALA A 10 6.57 -36.05 44.07
N ALA A 11 7.74 -35.50 43.75
CA ALA A 11 7.88 -34.49 42.70
C ALA A 11 7.54 -35.05 41.31
N VAL A 12 7.99 -36.27 41.01
CA VAL A 12 7.68 -36.95 39.74
C VAL A 12 6.19 -37.24 39.62
N SER A 13 5.56 -37.78 40.67
CA SER A 13 4.11 -38.03 40.68
C SER A 13 3.29 -36.74 40.54
N GLY A 14 3.72 -35.65 41.19
CA GLY A 14 3.11 -34.34 41.05
C GLY A 14 3.16 -33.80 39.62
N LEU A 15 4.33 -33.90 38.96
CA LEU A 15 4.51 -33.49 37.56
C LEU A 15 3.65 -34.30 36.59
N VAL A 16 3.53 -35.61 36.81
CA VAL A 16 2.67 -36.49 35.99
C VAL A 16 1.19 -36.15 36.16
N CYS A 17 0.72 -35.95 37.39
CA CYS A 17 -0.66 -35.55 37.67
C CYS A 17 -0.98 -34.18 37.05
N ALA A 18 -0.07 -33.22 37.19
CA ALA A 18 -0.20 -31.90 36.58
C ALA A 18 -0.23 -31.99 35.04
N HIS A 19 0.60 -32.84 34.41
CA HIS A 19 0.58 -33.04 32.97
C HIS A 19 -0.72 -33.70 32.48
N ALA A 20 -1.25 -34.66 33.24
CA ALA A 20 -2.54 -35.30 32.93
C ALA A 20 -3.70 -34.30 33.02
N LEU A 21 -3.76 -33.52 34.10
CA LEU A 21 -4.74 -32.43 34.25
C LEU A 21 -4.61 -31.38 33.15
N GLN A 22 -3.38 -30.99 32.80
CA GLN A 22 -3.10 -30.06 31.70
C GLN A 22 -3.60 -30.61 30.35
N ARG A 23 -3.42 -31.91 30.07
CA ARG A 23 -3.94 -32.52 28.83
C ARG A 23 -5.46 -32.64 28.81
N LEU A 24 -6.09 -32.87 29.95
CA LEU A 24 -7.55 -32.98 30.06
C LEU A 24 -8.23 -31.61 29.95
N CYS A 25 -7.73 -30.60 30.67
CA CYS A 25 -8.30 -29.26 30.68
C CYS A 25 -7.88 -28.43 29.46
N PHE A 26 -6.66 -28.62 28.94
CA PHE A 26 -6.10 -27.83 27.83
C PHE A 26 -5.37 -28.72 26.81
N PRO A 27 -6.10 -29.50 25.99
CA PRO A 27 -5.53 -30.45 25.04
C PRO A 27 -4.63 -29.81 23.97
N TYR A 28 -4.82 -28.52 23.67
CA TYR A 28 -4.06 -27.78 22.65
C TYR A 28 -2.99 -26.84 23.21
N PHE A 29 -2.79 -26.80 24.53
CA PHE A 29 -1.89 -25.86 25.20
C PHE A 29 -0.52 -25.71 24.52
N TRP A 30 0.11 -26.84 24.18
CA TRP A 30 1.43 -26.83 23.54
C TRP A 30 1.40 -26.33 22.09
N ARG A 31 0.31 -26.58 21.35
CA ARG A 31 0.13 -26.03 20.00
C ARG A 31 -0.08 -24.52 20.06
N ASP A 32 -0.87 -24.06 21.02
CA ASP A 32 -1.14 -22.64 21.24
C ASP A 32 0.12 -21.91 21.72
N LEU A 33 0.91 -22.53 22.61
CA LEU A 33 2.18 -21.99 23.06
C LEU A 33 3.18 -21.85 21.90
N VAL A 34 3.32 -22.88 21.06
CA VAL A 34 4.18 -22.82 19.86
C VAL A 34 3.70 -21.75 18.88
N PHE A 35 2.38 -21.63 18.68
CA PHE A 35 1.79 -20.59 17.85
C PHE A 35 2.08 -19.19 18.41
N LEU A 36 1.83 -18.97 19.70
CA LEU A 36 2.11 -17.71 20.39
C LEU A 36 3.59 -17.35 20.32
N LEU A 37 4.51 -18.30 20.55
CA LEU A 37 5.94 -18.07 20.41
C LEU A 37 6.34 -17.68 18.99
N ARG A 38 5.71 -18.27 17.96
CA ARG A 38 5.90 -17.84 16.56
C ARG A 38 5.39 -16.41 16.37
N VAL A 39 4.18 -16.10 16.82
CA VAL A 39 3.58 -14.76 16.71
C VAL A 39 4.46 -13.71 17.39
N VAL A 40 4.91 -13.96 18.63
CA VAL A 40 5.81 -13.07 19.36
C VAL A 40 7.13 -12.89 18.62
N ARG A 41 7.72 -13.97 18.07
CA ARG A 41 8.94 -13.88 17.27
C ARG A 41 8.74 -13.06 15.99
N TYR A 42 7.63 -13.24 15.29
CA TYR A 42 7.30 -12.44 14.11
C TYR A 42 7.06 -10.97 14.47
N GLY A 43 6.32 -10.71 15.55
CA GLY A 43 6.07 -9.36 16.07
C GLY A 43 7.36 -8.65 16.48
N ALA A 44 8.19 -9.29 17.29
CA ALA A 44 9.50 -8.77 17.70
C ALA A 44 10.41 -8.52 16.49
N ARG A 45 10.39 -9.41 15.48
CA ARG A 45 11.13 -9.20 14.23
C ARG A 45 10.60 -8.01 13.44
N LEU A 46 9.28 -7.84 13.36
CA LEU A 46 8.66 -6.72 12.66
C LEU A 46 8.97 -5.39 13.36
N GLU A 47 8.82 -5.33 14.69
CA GLU A 47 9.18 -4.15 15.50
C GLU A 47 10.67 -3.84 15.40
N PHE A 48 11.52 -4.85 15.38
CA PHE A 48 12.94 -4.66 15.13
C PHE A 48 13.23 -4.10 13.72
N TYR A 49 12.53 -4.56 12.68
CA TYR A 49 12.65 -3.98 11.34
C TYR A 49 12.12 -2.55 11.28
N ARG A 50 11.00 -2.24 11.94
CA ARG A 50 10.45 -0.89 12.07
C ARG A 50 11.41 0.05 12.78
N TRP A 51 12.06 -0.42 13.83
CA TRP A 51 13.02 0.37 14.60
C TRP A 51 14.34 0.60 13.83
N ARG A 52 14.80 -0.39 13.06
CA ARG A 52 16.06 -0.29 12.30
C ARG A 52 15.94 0.37 10.93
N ARG A 53 14.75 0.44 10.32
CA ARG A 53 14.60 1.00 8.97
C ARG A 53 13.66 2.20 8.99
N SER A 54 14.14 3.33 8.46
CA SER A 54 13.26 4.40 8.04
C SER A 54 12.21 3.87 7.07
N VAL A 55 10.97 4.34 7.21
CA VAL A 55 9.89 4.01 6.28
C VAL A 55 10.33 4.46 4.90
N ARG A 56 10.52 3.51 3.98
CA ARG A 56 10.81 3.81 2.58
C ARG A 56 9.53 3.69 1.78
N THR A 57 9.20 4.74 1.06
CA THR A 57 8.06 4.83 0.16
C THR A 57 8.37 4.14 -1.18
N VAL A 58 7.33 3.94 -1.99
CA VAL A 58 7.48 3.47 -3.38
C VAL A 58 8.36 4.44 -4.16
N LEU A 59 8.17 5.75 -3.94
CA LEU A 59 8.97 6.80 -4.56
C LEU A 59 10.46 6.69 -4.18
N ASP A 60 10.78 6.46 -2.90
CA ASP A 60 12.18 6.32 -2.46
C ASP A 60 12.89 5.17 -3.18
N ARG A 61 12.16 4.05 -3.36
CA ARG A 61 12.69 2.88 -4.10
C ARG A 61 12.85 3.16 -5.58
N PHE A 62 11.90 3.87 -6.17
CA PHE A 62 11.99 4.28 -7.56
C PHE A 62 13.20 5.19 -7.81
N VAL A 63 13.40 6.22 -6.99
CA VAL A 63 14.54 7.16 -7.11
C VAL A 63 15.87 6.43 -6.91
N GLU A 64 15.98 5.56 -5.89
CA GLU A 64 17.17 4.73 -5.66
C GLU A 64 17.49 3.84 -6.88
N GLN A 65 16.47 3.26 -7.50
CA GLN A 65 16.63 2.43 -8.67
C GLN A 65 16.99 3.24 -9.92
N ALA A 66 16.40 4.43 -10.09
CA ALA A 66 16.70 5.33 -11.20
C ALA A 66 18.14 5.83 -11.18
N GLN A 67 18.72 5.99 -9.98
CA GLN A 67 20.15 6.30 -9.82
C GLN A 67 21.04 5.09 -10.16
N ARG A 68 20.64 3.87 -9.75
CA ARG A 68 21.44 2.66 -9.98
C ARG A 68 21.45 2.17 -11.42
N VAL A 69 20.30 2.18 -12.09
CA VAL A 69 20.12 1.63 -13.44
C VAL A 69 19.32 2.58 -14.33
N PRO A 70 19.82 3.80 -14.59
CA PRO A 70 19.07 4.87 -15.25
C PRO A 70 18.56 4.49 -16.64
N ASN A 71 19.35 3.74 -17.41
CA ASN A 71 19.05 3.39 -18.80
C ASN A 71 18.18 2.13 -18.94
N LYS A 72 17.81 1.47 -17.83
CA LYS A 72 16.95 0.28 -17.88
C LYS A 72 15.52 0.71 -18.25
N PRO A 73 14.83 -0.02 -19.13
CA PRO A 73 13.39 0.18 -19.36
C PRO A 73 12.61 0.06 -18.04
N PHE A 74 11.80 1.06 -17.74
CA PHE A 74 10.89 1.08 -16.60
C PHE A 74 9.46 0.77 -17.04
N VAL A 75 9.00 1.43 -18.12
CA VAL A 75 7.66 1.25 -18.70
C VAL A 75 7.82 1.05 -20.20
N ILE A 76 7.07 0.12 -20.77
CA ILE A 76 6.97 -0.06 -22.22
C ILE A 76 5.53 0.28 -22.60
N TYR A 77 5.38 1.24 -23.52
CA TYR A 77 4.08 1.70 -23.98
C TYR A 77 4.13 1.89 -25.49
N GLU A 78 3.17 1.28 -26.20
CA GLU A 78 3.07 1.32 -27.67
C GLU A 78 4.40 1.02 -28.39
N GLY A 79 5.14 0.01 -27.89
CA GLY A 79 6.44 -0.39 -28.44
C GLY A 79 7.61 0.53 -28.09
N THR A 80 7.36 1.65 -27.39
CA THR A 80 8.39 2.57 -26.92
C THR A 80 8.77 2.27 -25.48
N ALA A 81 10.07 2.15 -25.21
CA ALA A 81 10.58 1.96 -23.86
C ALA A 81 10.90 3.32 -23.21
N HIS A 82 10.26 3.60 -22.08
CA HIS A 82 10.59 4.71 -21.19
C HIS A 82 11.51 4.19 -20.10
N THR A 83 12.72 4.74 -20.02
CA THR A 83 13.71 4.31 -19.02
C THR A 83 13.40 4.90 -17.64
N TYR A 84 14.05 4.36 -16.61
CA TYR A 84 13.99 4.97 -15.27
C TYR A 84 14.39 6.45 -15.29
N ARG A 85 15.42 6.81 -16.07
CA ARG A 85 15.87 8.20 -16.21
C ARG A 85 14.78 9.08 -16.81
N ASP A 86 14.08 8.62 -17.84
CA ASP A 86 13.07 9.41 -18.53
C ASP A 86 11.90 9.75 -17.60
N VAL A 87 11.41 8.74 -16.87
CA VAL A 87 10.31 8.92 -15.90
C VAL A 87 10.75 9.77 -14.71
N GLU A 88 11.99 9.60 -14.21
CA GLU A 88 12.52 10.43 -13.13
C GLU A 88 12.64 11.90 -13.52
N GLN A 89 13.18 12.18 -14.71
CA GLN A 89 13.29 13.55 -15.23
C GLN A 89 11.91 14.18 -15.49
N ARG A 90 10.98 13.43 -16.09
CA ARG A 90 9.64 13.94 -16.38
C ARG A 90 8.84 14.19 -15.10
N SER A 91 8.91 13.29 -14.12
CA SER A 91 8.27 13.48 -12.82
C SER A 91 8.87 14.64 -12.02
N ASN A 92 10.19 14.90 -12.11
CA ASN A 92 10.80 16.10 -11.51
C ASN A 92 10.28 17.40 -12.14
N ARG A 93 10.16 17.43 -13.47
CA ARG A 93 9.57 18.60 -14.15
C ARG A 93 8.13 18.84 -13.72
N LEU A 94 7.32 17.78 -13.63
CA LEU A 94 5.93 17.87 -13.17
C LEU A 94 5.85 18.33 -11.72
N ALA A 95 6.71 17.84 -10.83
CA ALA A 95 6.79 18.29 -9.45
C ALA A 95 7.03 19.81 -9.35
N ASN A 96 7.94 20.35 -10.16
CA ASN A 96 8.18 21.80 -10.21
C ASN A 96 6.95 22.57 -10.72
N VAL A 97 6.27 22.07 -11.76
CA VAL A 97 5.02 22.70 -12.24
C VAL A 97 3.93 22.69 -11.16
N PHE A 98 3.80 21.58 -10.42
CA PHE A 98 2.85 21.46 -9.32
C PHE A 98 3.13 22.44 -8.18
N LEU A 99 4.41 22.68 -7.86
CA LEU A 99 4.82 23.66 -6.87
C LEU A 99 4.62 25.10 -7.37
N ASP A 100 5.20 25.43 -8.53
CA ASP A 100 5.37 26.81 -8.96
C ASP A 100 4.13 27.38 -9.66
N SER A 101 3.45 26.56 -10.46
CA SER A 101 2.31 27.01 -11.29
C SER A 101 0.96 26.69 -10.67
N VAL A 102 0.83 25.53 -10.02
CA VAL A 102 -0.44 25.11 -9.39
C VAL A 102 -0.50 25.51 -7.91
N GLY A 103 0.65 25.69 -7.25
CA GLY A 103 0.73 26.07 -5.84
C GLY A 103 0.36 24.94 -4.88
N LEU A 104 0.57 23.68 -5.28
CA LEU A 104 0.27 22.52 -4.44
C LEU A 104 1.19 22.45 -3.23
N GLN A 105 0.62 22.10 -2.08
CA GLN A 105 1.34 21.96 -0.82
C GLN A 105 1.37 20.51 -0.35
N ARG A 106 2.35 20.21 0.49
CA ARG A 106 2.45 18.90 1.12
C ARG A 106 1.18 18.60 1.92
N GLY A 107 0.60 17.43 1.71
CA GLY A 107 -0.64 17.00 2.34
C GLY A 107 -1.88 17.24 1.49
N ASP A 108 -1.80 18.04 0.42
CA ASP A 108 -2.92 18.23 -0.50
C ASP A 108 -3.29 16.93 -1.20
N CYS A 109 -4.59 16.77 -1.45
CA CYS A 109 -5.14 15.69 -2.25
C CYS A 109 -5.38 16.18 -3.69
N VAL A 110 -4.89 15.42 -4.67
CA VAL A 110 -5.04 15.70 -6.10
C VAL A 110 -5.69 14.51 -6.77
N ALA A 111 -6.82 14.74 -7.42
CA ALA A 111 -7.50 13.73 -8.20
C ALA A 111 -6.78 13.54 -9.55
N MET A 112 -6.61 12.29 -9.96
CA MET A 112 -6.03 11.91 -11.25
C MET A 112 -7.06 11.15 -12.05
N LEU A 113 -7.45 11.70 -13.20
CA LEU A 113 -8.36 11.08 -14.14
C LEU A 113 -7.64 10.95 -15.48
N MET A 114 -6.85 9.89 -15.59
CA MET A 114 -5.91 9.66 -16.69
C MET A 114 -6.02 8.20 -17.16
N ASN A 115 -5.78 7.97 -18.45
CA ASN A 115 -5.72 6.62 -19.00
C ASN A 115 -4.40 5.93 -18.61
N ASN A 116 -4.27 4.64 -18.94
CA ASN A 116 -3.05 3.87 -18.69
C ASN A 116 -1.96 4.25 -19.71
N GLU A 117 -1.29 5.36 -19.46
CA GLU A 117 -0.20 5.91 -20.28
C GLU A 117 1.04 6.19 -19.40
N PRO A 118 2.25 6.32 -19.97
CA PRO A 118 3.48 6.56 -19.20
C PRO A 118 3.43 7.81 -18.31
N ASP A 119 2.68 8.82 -18.75
CA ASP A 119 2.48 10.07 -18.02
C ASP A 119 1.71 9.87 -16.71
N TYR A 120 0.89 8.83 -16.61
CA TYR A 120 0.21 8.48 -15.36
C TYR A 120 1.21 8.31 -14.22
N LEU A 121 2.28 7.55 -14.45
CA LEU A 121 3.34 7.32 -13.45
C LEU A 121 4.18 8.57 -13.22
N CYS A 122 4.42 9.36 -14.27
CA CYS A 122 5.16 10.61 -14.15
C CYS A 122 4.41 11.63 -13.27
N VAL A 123 3.10 11.77 -13.45
CA VAL A 123 2.23 12.63 -12.63
C VAL A 123 2.18 12.13 -11.21
N TRP A 124 1.92 10.84 -11.00
CA TRP A 124 1.86 10.27 -9.65
C TRP A 124 3.16 10.47 -8.88
N PHE A 125 4.32 10.18 -9.49
CA PHE A 125 5.61 10.42 -8.85
C PHE A 125 5.91 11.90 -8.67
N GLY A 126 5.48 12.77 -9.58
CA GLY A 126 5.58 14.22 -9.40
C GLY A 126 4.81 14.69 -8.16
N LEU A 127 3.56 14.26 -8.00
CA LEU A 127 2.74 14.56 -6.81
C LEU A 127 3.36 14.00 -5.53
N ALA A 128 3.85 12.76 -5.58
CA ALA A 128 4.50 12.13 -4.43
C ALA A 128 5.78 12.86 -4.00
N LYS A 129 6.55 13.43 -4.95
CA LYS A 129 7.74 14.25 -4.68
C LYS A 129 7.41 15.56 -3.98
N VAL A 130 6.29 16.18 -4.35
CA VAL A 130 5.74 17.36 -3.65
C VAL A 130 5.21 17.00 -2.26
N GLY A 131 4.87 15.73 -2.05
CA GLY A 131 4.27 15.24 -0.82
C GLY A 131 2.74 15.36 -0.82
N CYS A 132 2.13 15.42 -2.00
CA CYS A 132 0.68 15.35 -2.19
C CYS A 132 0.21 13.89 -2.26
N THR A 133 -1.05 13.68 -1.90
CA THR A 133 -1.74 12.39 -2.08
C THR A 133 -2.46 12.38 -3.42
N ALA A 134 -2.34 11.29 -4.18
CA ALA A 134 -3.06 11.11 -5.43
C ALA A 134 -4.34 10.27 -5.20
N ALA A 135 -5.49 10.81 -5.61
CA ALA A 135 -6.75 10.09 -5.71
C ALA A 135 -6.91 9.56 -7.14
N PHE A 136 -6.73 8.24 -7.32
CA PHE A 136 -6.81 7.61 -8.63
C PHE A 136 -8.27 7.37 -9.03
N LEU A 137 -8.73 8.13 -10.02
CA LEU A 137 -10.08 8.01 -10.55
C LEU A 137 -10.08 7.17 -11.82
N ASN A 138 -11.01 6.23 -11.88
CA ASN A 138 -11.16 5.36 -13.03
C ASN A 138 -11.85 6.11 -14.19
N THR A 139 -11.18 6.17 -15.34
CA THR A 139 -11.67 6.83 -16.55
C THR A 139 -12.86 6.13 -17.22
N ASN A 140 -13.30 4.96 -16.74
CA ASN A 140 -14.52 4.28 -17.18
C ASN A 140 -15.77 4.66 -16.37
N ILE A 141 -15.63 5.30 -15.21
CA ILE A 141 -16.77 5.73 -14.38
C ILE A 141 -17.42 6.96 -15.02
N ARG A 142 -18.76 7.05 -14.96
CA ARG A 142 -19.56 8.09 -15.61
C ARG A 142 -20.53 8.76 -14.64
N SER A 143 -20.95 9.97 -15.03
CA SER A 143 -22.07 10.72 -14.43
C SER A 143 -22.01 10.79 -12.91
N GLY A 144 -23.11 10.43 -12.22
CA GLY A 144 -23.24 10.59 -10.77
C GLY A 144 -22.19 9.86 -9.94
N SER A 145 -21.74 8.68 -10.36
CA SER A 145 -20.72 7.91 -9.63
C SER A 145 -19.35 8.59 -9.68
N LEU A 146 -18.99 9.20 -10.81
CA LEU A 146 -17.72 9.95 -10.92
C LEU A 146 -17.77 11.22 -10.07
N LEU A 147 -18.92 11.91 -10.08
CA LEU A 147 -19.13 13.08 -9.21
C LEU A 147 -19.03 12.71 -7.73
N HIS A 148 -19.62 11.57 -7.34
CA HIS A 148 -19.49 11.08 -5.98
C HIS A 148 -18.03 10.81 -5.59
N CYS A 149 -17.25 10.17 -6.47
CA CYS A 149 -15.82 9.95 -6.21
C CYS A 149 -15.03 11.26 -6.07
N LEU A 150 -15.33 12.26 -6.90
CA LEU A 150 -14.72 13.60 -6.82
C LEU A 150 -15.10 14.32 -5.52
N ASP A 151 -16.36 14.23 -5.11
CA ASP A 151 -16.84 14.85 -3.87
C ASP A 151 -16.23 14.18 -2.63
N CYS A 152 -16.09 12.84 -2.65
CA CYS A 152 -15.57 12.08 -1.51
C CYS A 152 -14.04 12.13 -1.37
N CYS A 153 -13.28 12.32 -2.45
CA CYS A 153 -11.82 12.28 -2.38
C CYS A 153 -11.20 13.54 -1.75
N GLY A 154 -11.97 14.62 -1.57
CA GLY A 154 -11.51 15.86 -0.96
C GLY A 154 -10.45 16.61 -1.77
N ALA A 155 -10.26 16.24 -3.05
CA ALA A 155 -9.30 16.89 -3.92
C ALA A 155 -9.81 18.25 -4.40
N ARG A 156 -8.95 19.26 -4.34
CA ARG A 156 -9.23 20.60 -4.91
C ARG A 156 -8.68 20.78 -6.32
N THR A 157 -7.77 19.89 -6.71
CA THR A 157 -7.09 19.90 -7.99
C THR A 157 -7.34 18.58 -8.71
N LEU A 158 -7.63 18.65 -10.00
CA LEU A 158 -7.85 17.50 -10.88
C LEU A 158 -6.84 17.55 -12.03
N VAL A 159 -6.07 16.47 -12.18
CA VAL A 159 -5.22 16.24 -13.36
C VAL A 159 -5.97 15.34 -14.33
N VAL A 160 -6.14 15.81 -15.56
CA VAL A 160 -6.84 15.08 -16.62
C VAL A 160 -5.86 14.69 -17.72
N GLY A 161 -5.90 13.43 -18.14
CA GLY A 161 -5.05 12.93 -19.24
C GLY A 161 -5.53 13.49 -20.58
N SER A 162 -4.60 13.75 -21.51
CA SER A 162 -4.89 14.42 -22.79
C SER A 162 -5.93 13.68 -23.65
N GLY A 163 -5.97 12.35 -23.58
CA GLY A 163 -6.96 11.50 -24.28
C GLY A 163 -8.31 11.37 -23.56
N THR A 164 -8.51 12.03 -22.41
CA THR A 164 -9.72 11.88 -21.60
C THR A 164 -10.58 13.13 -21.72
N THR A 165 -11.68 13.05 -22.48
CA THR A 165 -12.72 14.09 -22.46
C THR A 165 -13.76 13.73 -21.41
N VAL A 166 -13.92 14.58 -20.40
CA VAL A 166 -14.83 14.36 -19.30
C VAL A 166 -15.99 15.33 -19.43
N SER A 167 -17.16 14.82 -19.77
CA SER A 167 -18.42 15.54 -19.64
C SER A 167 -19.18 14.93 -18.46
N CYS A 168 -19.44 15.73 -17.43
CA CYS A 168 -20.22 15.31 -16.27
C CYS A 168 -21.24 16.39 -15.95
N ARG A 169 -22.53 16.07 -16.09
CA ARG A 169 -23.62 16.94 -15.63
C ARG A 169 -24.15 16.46 -14.28
N ARG A 170 -24.25 17.38 -13.32
CA ARG A 170 -24.75 17.11 -11.97
C ARG A 170 -26.22 16.63 -11.95
N ASN A 171 -26.97 16.89 -13.03
CA ASN A 171 -28.39 16.52 -13.18
C ASN A 171 -28.64 15.45 -14.25
N GLU A 172 -27.64 14.65 -14.62
CA GLU A 172 -27.83 13.55 -15.57
C GLU A 172 -28.52 12.37 -14.88
N PRO A 173 -29.62 11.81 -15.44
CA PRO A 173 -30.31 10.71 -14.81
C PRO A 173 -29.38 9.49 -14.67
N PRO A 174 -29.50 8.69 -13.60
CA PRO A 174 -28.68 7.50 -13.44
C PRO A 174 -28.86 6.58 -14.65
N ILE A 175 -27.74 6.14 -15.23
CA ILE A 175 -27.72 5.19 -16.32
C ILE A 175 -28.39 3.92 -15.81
N ARG A 176 -29.50 3.51 -16.44
CA ARG A 176 -30.07 2.19 -16.19
C ARG A 176 -29.07 1.17 -16.70
N ASP A 177 -28.48 0.41 -15.80
CA ASP A 177 -27.67 -0.74 -16.17
C ASP A 177 -28.52 -1.65 -17.09
N GLY A 178 -28.09 -1.80 -18.34
CA GLY A 178 -28.64 -2.82 -19.23
C GLY A 178 -28.42 -4.21 -18.63
N PRO A 179 -29.25 -5.21 -18.97
CA PRO A 179 -29.17 -6.53 -18.36
C PRO A 179 -27.75 -7.10 -18.51
N GLY A 180 -27.10 -7.37 -17.38
CA GLY A 180 -25.68 -7.67 -17.29
C GLY A 180 -25.24 -8.83 -18.17
N SER A 181 -24.13 -8.63 -18.88
CA SER A 181 -23.34 -9.73 -19.45
C SER A 181 -22.58 -10.41 -18.32
N ARG A 182 -22.96 -11.66 -18.06
CA ARG A 182 -22.19 -12.65 -17.28
C ARG A 182 -20.80 -12.87 -17.86
#